data_AF-A0A432MP58-F1
#
_entry.id   AF-A0A432MP58-F1
#
_cell.length_a   1.000
_cell.length_b   1.000
_cell.length_c   1.000
_cell.angle_alpha   90.00
_cell.angle_beta   90.00
_cell.angle_gamma   90.00
#
_symmetry.space_group_name_H-M   'P 1'
#
loop_
_entity.id
_entity.type
_entity.pdbx_description
1 polymer ?
#
loop_
_entity_poly.entity_id
_entity_poly.type
_entity_poly.pdbx_seq_one_letter_code
_entity_poly.pdbx_strand_id
1 'polypeptide(L)'
;MDWLEALTLAVIQGLTEFLPVSSSGHLSVADAAFEAIRGAPTEGGLFFAVMLHVGTLGAIVAYYRKPALRGAVDLVGGGIRRETSNPAQALVIRSVLLACVATLPAVVVGLGLEDQVEAAFESRLAPAFGFLVTATLLLAVGRLPEGEKGPSQTSWRDALLVGMAQAIAITPGISRSGSTIAAALALGFSRTWAVGFSLLMAVPAILGAALLEAKDIDPGSLSPETVRMTASATALAGVIGYGAIAWLVRIVRAGRLWYFSVYLLVMSGVVLGSVALSEGPSSSGERRGERSSSVERTDGQGRRSEALDRPGGVILGGSGAGAVGGVDLGHADPAGQGSSGPSAVAGVGDDRPVPVGE
;
A
#
# COMPACT_ATOMS: atom_id res chain seq x y z
N MET A 1 -9.90 11.19 20.86
CA MET A 1 -8.74 12.00 20.46
C MET A 1 -8.83 13.41 21.02
N ASP A 2 -7.70 14.00 21.43
CA ASP A 2 -7.61 15.40 21.85
C ASP A 2 -7.05 16.32 20.75
N TRP A 3 -7.01 17.63 21.00
CA TRP A 3 -6.53 18.62 20.03
C TRP A 3 -5.05 18.48 19.70
N LEU A 4 -4.20 18.13 20.66
CA LEU A 4 -2.76 18.02 20.43
C LEU A 4 -2.49 16.84 19.49
N GLU A 5 -3.14 15.72 19.75
CA GLU A 5 -3.09 14.53 18.91
C GLU A 5 -3.61 14.82 17.51
N ALA A 6 -4.79 15.42 17.38
CA ALA A 6 -5.40 15.77 16.09
C ALA A 6 -4.49 16.66 15.23
N LEU A 7 -3.90 17.70 15.83
CA LEU A 7 -2.99 18.61 15.13
C LEU A 7 -1.66 17.94 14.78
N THR A 8 -1.18 17.02 15.63
CA THR A 8 0.03 16.24 15.35
C THR A 8 -0.18 15.31 14.16
N LEU A 9 -1.27 14.55 14.14
CA LEU A 9 -1.62 13.68 13.01
C LEU A 9 -1.85 14.47 11.73
N ALA A 10 -2.42 15.67 11.81
CA ALA A 10 -2.54 16.57 10.65
C ALA A 10 -1.20 17.01 10.08
N VAL A 11 -0.23 17.36 10.94
CA VAL A 11 1.13 17.72 10.51
C VAL A 11 1.82 16.51 9.89
N ILE A 12 1.69 15.33 10.51
CA ILE A 12 2.25 14.09 9.99
C ILE A 12 1.67 13.80 8.61
N GLN A 13 0.34 13.76 8.47
CA GLN A 13 -0.32 13.56 7.17
C GLN A 13 0.18 14.59 6.15
N GLY A 14 0.11 15.89 6.47
CA GLY A 14 0.50 16.95 5.56
C GLY A 14 1.94 16.81 5.08
N LEU A 15 2.88 16.47 5.97
CA LEU A 15 4.28 16.27 5.59
C LEU A 15 4.45 15.01 4.75
N THR A 16 3.82 13.91 5.13
CA THR A 16 4.20 12.56 4.67
C THR A 16 3.35 12.03 3.51
N GLU A 17 2.19 12.62 3.23
CA GLU A 17 1.29 12.15 2.17
C GLU A 17 1.95 12.17 0.79
N PHE A 18 2.69 13.25 0.50
CA PHE A 18 3.32 13.42 -0.82
C PHE A 18 4.79 13.09 -0.83
N LEU A 19 5.49 13.26 0.29
CA LEU A 19 6.89 12.85 0.39
C LEU A 19 6.98 11.33 0.26
N PRO A 20 8.06 10.79 -0.34
CA PRO A 20 8.19 9.38 -0.60
C PRO A 20 8.62 8.65 0.68
N VAL A 21 7.84 8.78 1.74
CA VAL A 21 8.14 8.30 3.11
C VAL A 21 6.99 7.51 3.75
N SER A 22 5.84 7.38 3.08
CA SER A 22 4.64 6.66 3.53
C SER A 22 3.91 7.34 4.70
N SER A 23 2.81 8.03 4.39
CA SER A 23 1.92 8.63 5.40
C SER A 23 1.28 7.60 6.30
N SER A 24 0.74 6.53 5.73
CA SER A 24 0.16 5.42 6.49
C SER A 24 1.14 4.85 7.50
N GLY A 25 2.40 4.60 7.11
CA GLY A 25 3.42 4.12 8.04
C GLY A 25 3.72 5.09 9.18
N HIS A 26 3.80 6.40 8.90
CA HIS A 26 4.06 7.40 9.94
C HIS A 26 2.86 7.62 10.87
N LEU A 27 1.64 7.56 10.35
CA LEU A 27 0.42 7.62 11.16
C LEU A 27 0.32 6.40 12.07
N SER A 28 0.56 5.18 11.56
CA SER A 28 0.58 3.97 12.40
C SER A 28 1.62 4.04 13.53
N VAL A 29 2.80 4.61 13.25
CA VAL A 29 3.83 4.82 14.28
C VAL A 29 3.40 5.88 15.30
N ALA A 30 2.76 6.96 14.86
CA ALA A 30 2.25 7.99 15.75
C ALA A 30 1.12 7.47 16.65
N ASP A 31 0.19 6.71 16.09
CA ASP A 31 -0.91 6.09 16.84
C ASP A 31 -0.38 5.13 17.90
N ALA A 32 0.57 4.26 17.54
CA ALA A 32 1.22 3.37 18.50
C ALA A 32 1.95 4.15 19.62
N ALA A 33 2.55 5.31 19.30
CA ALA A 33 3.21 6.15 20.30
C ALA A 33 2.19 6.84 21.23
N PHE A 34 1.08 7.34 20.71
CA PHE A 34 0.00 7.93 21.53
C PHE A 34 -0.66 6.88 22.41
N GLU A 35 -0.88 5.67 21.90
CA GLU A 35 -1.38 4.54 22.68
C GLU A 35 -0.42 4.18 23.80
N ALA A 36 0.89 4.11 23.54
CA ALA A 36 1.89 3.81 24.56
C ALA A 36 1.95 4.87 25.68
N ILE A 37 1.70 6.15 25.35
CA ILE A 37 1.72 7.26 26.32
C ILE A 37 0.44 7.29 27.15
N ARG A 38 -0.72 7.05 26.54
CA ARG A 38 -2.04 7.19 27.20
C ARG A 38 -2.60 5.90 27.77
N GLY A 39 -2.10 4.74 27.31
CA GLY A 39 -2.68 3.43 27.61
C GLY A 39 -4.04 3.17 26.96
N ALA A 40 -4.40 3.93 25.92
CA ALA A 40 -5.66 3.80 25.19
C ALA A 40 -5.49 4.06 23.68
N PRO A 41 -6.22 3.35 22.81
CA PRO A 41 -6.12 3.52 21.36
C PRO A 41 -6.46 4.95 20.90
N THR A 42 -5.89 5.37 19.78
CA THR A 42 -6.26 6.63 19.13
C THR A 42 -7.67 6.57 18.56
N GLU A 43 -8.59 7.30 19.19
CA GLU A 43 -9.95 7.48 18.64
C GLU A 43 -9.99 8.69 17.69
N GLY A 44 -9.37 8.57 16.52
CA GLY A 44 -9.52 9.53 15.43
C GLY A 44 -10.84 9.37 14.68
N GLY A 45 -11.32 8.13 14.55
CA GLY A 45 -12.51 7.78 13.78
C GLY A 45 -12.30 7.91 12.26
N LEU A 46 -13.04 7.13 11.48
CA LEU A 46 -12.96 7.09 10.02
C LEU A 46 -13.10 8.48 9.38
N PHE A 47 -14.04 9.28 9.88
CA PHE A 47 -14.27 10.65 9.40
C PHE A 47 -13.01 11.52 9.47
N PHE A 48 -12.25 11.46 10.58
CA PHE A 48 -11.04 12.26 10.72
C PHE A 48 -9.96 11.83 9.71
N ALA A 49 -9.73 10.53 9.58
CA ALA A 49 -8.76 9.97 8.64
C ALA A 49 -9.07 10.36 7.19
N VAL A 50 -10.34 10.23 6.77
CA VAL A 50 -10.81 10.68 5.45
C VAL A 50 -10.53 12.17 5.25
N MET A 51 -10.89 12.99 6.24
CA MET A 51 -10.79 14.45 6.13
C MET A 51 -9.33 14.94 6.07
N LEU A 52 -8.39 14.26 6.73
CA LEU A 52 -6.96 14.54 6.56
C LEU A 52 -6.48 14.32 5.11
N HIS A 53 -6.95 13.26 4.44
CA HIS A 53 -6.69 13.04 3.02
C HIS A 53 -7.36 14.10 2.14
N VAL A 54 -8.58 14.53 2.48
CA VAL A 54 -9.25 15.64 1.77
C VAL A 54 -8.45 16.94 1.89
N GLY A 55 -7.87 17.23 3.06
CA GLY A 55 -7.03 18.41 3.28
C GLY A 55 -5.80 18.42 2.37
N THR A 56 -5.09 17.29 2.31
CA THR A 56 -3.91 17.12 1.45
C THR A 56 -4.28 17.09 -0.05
N LEU A 57 -5.42 16.52 -0.43
CA LEU A 57 -5.96 16.65 -1.78
C LEU A 57 -6.18 18.12 -2.17
N GLY A 58 -6.72 18.92 -1.25
CA GLY A 58 -6.83 20.37 -1.40
C GLY A 58 -5.47 21.04 -1.68
N ALA A 59 -4.38 20.53 -1.10
CA ALA A 59 -3.03 21.00 -1.38
C ALA A 59 -2.58 20.73 -2.82
N ILE A 60 -2.89 19.56 -3.40
CA ILE A 60 -2.62 19.25 -4.81
C ILE A 60 -3.34 20.26 -5.70
N VAL A 61 -4.65 20.43 -5.48
CA VAL A 61 -5.48 21.36 -6.25
C VAL A 61 -4.95 22.79 -6.14
N ALA A 62 -4.59 23.23 -4.93
CA ALA A 62 -4.03 24.55 -4.69
C ALA A 62 -2.66 24.74 -5.36
N TYR A 63 -1.78 23.74 -5.31
CA TYR A 63 -0.44 23.80 -5.91
C TYR A 63 -0.51 23.85 -7.43
N TYR A 64 -1.36 23.03 -8.04
CA TYR A 64 -1.55 22.95 -9.49
C TYR A 64 -2.69 23.84 -10.01
N ARG A 65 -3.21 24.77 -9.21
CA ARG A 65 -4.36 25.61 -9.58
C ARG A 65 -4.18 26.39 -10.89
N LYS A 66 -2.98 26.88 -11.21
CA LYS A 66 -2.74 27.64 -12.45
C LYS A 66 -2.78 26.74 -13.70
N PRO A 67 -2.12 25.56 -13.71
CA PRO A 67 -2.35 24.53 -14.72
C PRO A 67 -3.81 24.02 -14.79
N ALA A 68 -4.46 23.80 -13.64
CA ALA A 68 -5.81 23.24 -13.55
C ALA A 68 -6.92 24.22 -13.96
N LEU A 69 -6.83 25.50 -13.57
CA LEU A 69 -7.79 26.55 -13.95
C LEU A 69 -7.77 26.82 -15.46
N ARG A 70 -6.62 26.70 -16.13
CA ARG A 70 -6.56 26.77 -17.60
C ARG A 70 -7.35 25.63 -18.25
N GLY A 71 -7.18 24.40 -17.76
CA GLY A 71 -7.93 23.25 -18.27
C GLY A 71 -9.43 23.27 -17.93
N ALA A 72 -9.81 23.75 -16.74
CA ALA A 72 -11.19 23.80 -16.27
C ALA A 72 -12.01 24.95 -16.86
N VAL A 73 -11.42 26.14 -17.04
CA VAL A 73 -12.07 27.26 -17.74
C VAL A 73 -12.36 26.88 -19.20
N ASP A 74 -11.46 26.15 -19.85
CA ASP A 74 -11.70 25.65 -21.21
C ASP A 74 -12.77 24.54 -21.26
N LEU A 75 -12.99 23.80 -20.15
CA LEU A 75 -14.02 22.74 -20.04
C LEU A 75 -15.42 23.30 -19.73
N VAL A 76 -15.50 24.35 -18.90
CA VAL A 76 -16.77 24.96 -18.45
C VAL A 76 -17.21 26.10 -19.38
N GLY A 77 -16.28 26.83 -19.99
CA GLY A 77 -16.57 27.86 -20.99
C GLY A 77 -16.83 27.32 -22.39
N GLY A 78 -16.38 26.09 -22.68
CA GLY A 78 -16.62 25.39 -23.94
C GLY A 78 -17.76 24.40 -23.80
N GLY A 79 -18.99 24.84 -24.06
CA GLY A 79 -20.11 23.92 -24.27
C GLY A 79 -19.75 22.83 -25.29
N ILE A 80 -20.46 21.71 -25.25
CA ILE A 80 -20.32 20.43 -25.99
C ILE A 80 -20.20 20.56 -27.54
N ARG A 81 -20.04 21.76 -28.09
CA ARG A 81 -19.71 22.07 -29.47
C ARG A 81 -18.54 23.05 -29.56
N ARG A 82 -17.31 22.55 -29.59
CA ARG A 82 -16.27 23.05 -30.50
C ARG A 82 -15.08 22.10 -30.51
N GLU A 83 -14.79 21.62 -31.71
CA GLU A 83 -13.49 21.20 -32.23
C GLU A 83 -12.33 21.43 -31.25
N THR A 84 -11.68 20.35 -30.83
CA THR A 84 -10.49 20.32 -29.98
C THR A 84 -9.31 20.97 -30.70
N SER A 85 -9.30 22.30 -30.79
CA SER A 85 -8.27 23.05 -31.52
C SER A 85 -7.11 23.53 -30.63
N ASN A 86 -7.11 23.19 -29.34
CA ASN A 86 -6.00 23.51 -28.42
C ASN A 86 -5.23 22.22 -28.01
N PRO A 87 -4.07 21.95 -28.62
CA PRO A 87 -3.23 20.79 -28.30
C PRO A 87 -2.87 20.67 -26.81
N ALA A 88 -2.76 21.81 -26.10
CA ALA A 88 -2.44 21.82 -24.68
C ALA A 88 -3.59 21.25 -23.82
N GLN A 89 -4.85 21.57 -24.16
CA GLN A 89 -6.02 21.07 -23.43
C GLN A 89 -6.19 19.56 -23.63
N ALA A 90 -6.03 19.07 -24.86
CA ALA A 90 -6.10 17.65 -25.18
C ALA A 90 -5.05 16.85 -24.38
N LEU A 91 -3.86 17.42 -24.19
CA LEU A 91 -2.79 16.79 -23.41
C LEU A 91 -3.10 16.72 -21.90
N VAL A 92 -3.74 17.76 -21.35
CA VAL A 92 -4.22 17.76 -19.95
C VAL A 92 -5.28 16.70 -19.74
N ILE A 93 -6.30 16.64 -20.60
CA ILE A 93 -7.38 15.63 -20.52
C ILE A 93 -6.78 14.22 -20.62
N ARG A 94 -5.88 13.99 -21.59
CA ARG A 94 -5.18 12.72 -21.75
C ARG A 94 -4.39 12.34 -20.49
N SER A 95 -3.71 13.30 -19.86
CA SER A 95 -2.96 13.06 -18.62
C SER A 95 -3.87 12.65 -17.46
N VAL A 96 -5.04 13.29 -17.33
CA VAL A 96 -6.06 12.93 -16.34
C VAL A 96 -6.58 11.52 -16.60
N LEU A 97 -6.90 11.18 -17.86
CA LEU A 97 -7.36 9.84 -18.22
C LEU A 97 -6.29 8.76 -17.94
N LEU A 98 -5.02 9.03 -18.27
CA LEU A 98 -3.91 8.15 -17.93
C LEU A 98 -3.79 7.96 -16.42
N ALA A 99 -3.95 9.02 -15.63
CA ALA A 99 -3.93 8.94 -14.17
C ALA A 99 -5.08 8.09 -13.62
N CYS A 100 -6.31 8.27 -14.12
CA CYS A 100 -7.44 7.42 -13.76
C CYS A 100 -7.19 5.95 -14.11
N VAL A 101 -6.67 5.66 -15.30
CA VAL A 101 -6.33 4.28 -15.69
C VAL A 101 -5.20 3.71 -14.83
N ALA A 102 -4.20 4.52 -14.49
CA ALA A 102 -3.12 4.12 -13.58
C ALA A 102 -3.64 3.80 -12.17
N THR A 103 -4.77 4.34 -11.73
CA THR A 103 -5.34 3.97 -10.43
C THR A 103 -6.08 2.62 -10.41
N LEU A 104 -6.47 2.07 -11.58
CA LEU A 104 -7.27 0.84 -11.64
C LEU A 104 -6.62 -0.37 -10.95
N PRO A 105 -5.30 -0.65 -11.11
CA PRO A 105 -4.70 -1.79 -10.41
C PRO A 105 -4.81 -1.68 -8.89
N ALA A 106 -4.68 -0.48 -8.34
CA ALA A 106 -4.81 -0.25 -6.90
C ALA A 106 -6.26 -0.45 -6.42
N VAL A 107 -7.26 -0.05 -7.24
CA VAL A 107 -8.67 -0.32 -6.93
C VAL A 107 -8.95 -1.82 -6.91
N VAL A 108 -8.44 -2.56 -7.90
CA VAL A 108 -8.64 -4.02 -7.97
C VAL A 108 -8.00 -4.71 -6.76
N VAL A 109 -6.77 -4.34 -6.39
CA VAL A 109 -6.09 -4.92 -5.23
C VAL A 109 -6.76 -4.50 -3.92
N GLY A 110 -7.10 -3.23 -3.76
CA GLY A 110 -7.72 -2.72 -2.53
C GLY A 110 -9.09 -3.31 -2.24
N LEU A 111 -9.91 -3.52 -3.27
CA LEU A 111 -11.24 -4.15 -3.12
C LEU A 111 -11.17 -5.69 -3.13
N GLY A 112 -10.17 -6.27 -3.78
CA GLY A 112 -10.03 -7.72 -3.92
C GLY A 112 -9.28 -8.40 -2.76
N LEU A 113 -8.47 -7.64 -2.01
CA LEU A 113 -7.62 -8.12 -0.92
C LEU A 113 -7.80 -7.32 0.38
N GLU A 114 -9.03 -6.86 0.65
CA GLU A 114 -9.38 -6.03 1.81
C GLU A 114 -8.89 -6.64 3.13
N ASP A 115 -9.21 -7.91 3.40
CA ASP A 115 -8.79 -8.63 4.60
C ASP A 115 -7.26 -8.65 4.79
N GLN A 116 -6.49 -8.82 3.71
CA GLN A 116 -5.02 -8.84 3.79
C GLN A 116 -4.45 -7.45 4.02
N VAL A 117 -5.10 -6.42 3.48
CA VAL A 117 -4.72 -5.03 3.73
C VAL A 117 -4.98 -4.69 5.19
N GLU A 118 -6.16 -5.02 5.74
CA GLU A 118 -6.49 -4.82 7.15
C GLU A 118 -5.49 -5.52 8.08
N ALA A 119 -5.21 -6.81 7.83
CA ALA A 119 -4.21 -7.56 8.61
C ALA A 119 -2.81 -6.93 8.55
N ALA A 120 -2.45 -6.27 7.44
CA ALA A 120 -1.19 -5.54 7.35
C ALA A 120 -1.19 -4.28 8.24
N PHE A 121 -2.31 -3.57 8.36
CA PHE A 121 -2.46 -2.41 9.25
C PHE A 121 -2.47 -2.77 10.74
N GLU A 122 -2.87 -3.99 11.11
CA GLU A 122 -2.78 -4.49 12.50
C GLU A 122 -1.35 -4.84 12.92
N SER A 123 -0.46 -5.08 11.95
CA SER A 123 0.91 -5.52 12.23
C SER A 123 1.83 -4.37 12.62
N ARG A 124 2.36 -4.42 13.85
CA ARG A 124 3.38 -3.47 14.35
C ARG A 124 4.69 -3.47 13.54
N LEU A 125 4.96 -4.55 12.82
CA LEU A 125 6.17 -4.69 11.98
C LEU A 125 5.96 -4.22 10.54
N ALA A 126 4.72 -4.16 10.05
CA ALA A 126 4.45 -3.83 8.66
C ALA A 126 4.99 -2.44 8.25
N PRO A 127 4.82 -1.35 9.04
CA PRO A 127 5.43 -0.06 8.74
C PRO A 127 6.96 -0.15 8.55
N ALA A 128 7.65 -0.90 9.42
CA ALA A 128 9.10 -1.03 9.36
C ALA A 128 9.58 -1.71 8.07
N PHE A 129 8.93 -2.81 7.67
CA PHE A 129 9.23 -3.50 6.41
C PHE A 129 8.88 -2.65 5.20
N GLY A 130 7.73 -1.97 5.23
CA GLY A 130 7.32 -1.07 4.16
C GLY A 130 8.31 0.09 3.97
N PHE A 131 8.85 0.64 5.06
CA PHE A 131 9.90 1.66 5.01
C PHE A 131 11.18 1.14 4.34
N LEU A 132 11.59 -0.11 4.63
CA LEU A 132 12.76 -0.73 3.97
C LEU A 132 12.53 -0.92 2.47
N VAL A 133 11.35 -1.41 2.08
CA VAL A 133 10.97 -1.59 0.67
C VAL A 133 11.04 -0.24 -0.05
N THR A 134 10.42 0.78 0.52
CA THR A 134 10.44 2.14 -0.06
C THR A 134 11.86 2.70 -0.13
N ALA A 135 12.65 2.58 0.93
CA ALA A 135 14.02 3.08 0.97
C ALA A 135 14.87 2.45 -0.15
N THR A 136 14.76 1.13 -0.29
CA THR A 136 15.47 0.33 -1.30
C THR A 136 15.07 0.75 -2.71
N LEU A 137 13.78 0.90 -2.95
CA LEU A 137 13.25 1.34 -4.25
C LEU A 137 13.79 2.73 -4.64
N LEU A 138 13.76 3.68 -3.72
CA LEU A 138 14.27 5.04 -3.94
C LEU A 138 15.79 5.06 -4.18
N LEU A 139 16.57 4.23 -3.49
CA LEU A 139 18.02 4.09 -3.72
C LEU A 139 18.32 3.48 -5.08
N ALA A 140 17.51 2.52 -5.53
CA ALA A 140 17.66 1.87 -6.82
C ALA A 140 17.47 2.87 -7.97
N VAL A 141 16.39 3.65 -7.93
CA VAL A 141 16.08 4.63 -8.98
C VAL A 141 16.92 5.90 -8.91
N GLY A 142 17.48 6.23 -7.74
CA GLY A 142 18.34 7.40 -7.56
C GLY A 142 19.63 7.38 -8.40
N ARG A 143 20.02 6.21 -8.92
CA ARG A 143 21.19 6.04 -9.80
C ARG A 143 20.85 6.08 -11.30
N LEU A 144 19.57 6.12 -11.66
CA LEU A 144 19.15 6.14 -13.06
C LEU A 144 19.43 7.52 -13.69
N PRO A 145 19.79 7.56 -14.98
CA PRO A 145 19.89 8.80 -15.72
C PRO A 145 18.51 9.49 -15.80
N GLU A 146 18.51 10.79 -16.06
CA GLU A 146 17.26 11.53 -16.26
C GLU A 146 16.59 11.06 -17.56
N GLY A 147 15.32 10.67 -17.45
CA GLY A 147 14.51 10.26 -18.59
C GLY A 147 13.92 11.45 -19.37
N GLU A 148 13.51 11.19 -20.60
CA GLU A 148 13.00 12.22 -21.52
C GLU A 148 11.47 12.15 -21.71
N LYS A 149 10.80 11.09 -21.23
CA LYS A 149 9.35 10.97 -21.41
C LYS A 149 8.61 12.04 -20.59
N GLY A 150 7.79 12.81 -21.29
CA GLY A 150 6.81 13.74 -20.73
C GLY A 150 5.37 13.28 -20.96
N PRO A 151 4.39 14.19 -20.76
CA PRO A 151 2.97 13.86 -20.88
C PRO A 151 2.57 13.32 -22.26
N SER A 152 3.18 13.82 -23.35
CA SER A 152 2.83 13.41 -24.71
C SER A 152 3.41 12.03 -25.08
N GLN A 153 4.56 11.68 -24.51
CA GLN A 153 5.22 10.38 -24.74
C GLN A 153 4.72 9.27 -23.81
N THR A 154 3.98 9.60 -22.76
CA THR A 154 3.47 8.62 -21.80
C THR A 154 2.43 7.72 -22.47
N SER A 155 2.62 6.41 -22.46
CA SER A 155 1.69 5.43 -23.00
C SER A 155 0.72 4.90 -21.93
N TRP A 156 -0.37 4.25 -22.36
CA TRP A 156 -1.28 3.53 -21.45
C TRP A 156 -0.57 2.39 -20.71
N ARG A 157 0.40 1.74 -21.35
CA ARG A 157 1.24 0.72 -20.71
C ARG A 157 2.07 1.32 -19.58
N ASP A 158 2.70 2.47 -19.83
CA ASP A 158 3.45 3.16 -18.77
C ASP A 158 2.53 3.49 -17.58
N ALA A 159 1.34 4.03 -17.85
CA ALA A 159 0.34 4.34 -16.82
C ALA A 159 -0.06 3.11 -15.99
N LEU A 160 -0.36 1.98 -16.62
CA LEU A 160 -0.69 0.74 -15.91
C LEU A 160 0.48 0.19 -15.09
N LEU A 161 1.72 0.28 -15.59
CA LEU A 161 2.91 -0.17 -14.86
C LEU A 161 3.19 0.69 -13.62
N VAL A 162 3.02 2.01 -13.72
CA VAL A 162 3.05 2.90 -12.54
C VAL A 162 1.90 2.55 -11.59
N GLY A 163 0.73 2.22 -12.13
CA GLY A 163 -0.42 1.76 -11.36
C GLY A 163 -0.19 0.47 -10.57
N MET A 164 0.55 -0.48 -11.12
CA MET A 164 0.96 -1.69 -10.40
C MET A 164 1.85 -1.35 -9.20
N ALA A 165 2.78 -0.40 -9.35
CA ALA A 165 3.56 0.08 -8.21
C ALA A 165 2.69 0.77 -7.15
N GLN A 166 1.63 1.48 -7.57
CA GLN A 166 0.64 2.04 -6.65
C GLN A 166 -0.12 0.93 -5.90
N ALA A 167 -0.49 -0.15 -6.57
CA ALA A 167 -1.24 -1.26 -5.97
C ALA A 167 -0.43 -1.99 -4.89
N ILE A 168 0.88 -2.16 -5.10
CA ILE A 168 1.79 -2.71 -4.08
C ILE A 168 1.87 -1.78 -2.86
N ALA A 169 1.74 -0.47 -3.07
CA ALA A 169 1.87 0.54 -2.03
C ALA A 169 0.61 0.77 -1.17
N ILE A 170 -0.36 -0.15 -1.21
CA ILE A 170 -1.56 -0.11 -0.35
C ILE A 170 -1.22 -0.49 1.10
N THR A 171 -0.20 -1.34 1.29
CA THR A 171 0.21 -1.77 2.64
C THR A 171 0.91 -0.66 3.42
N PRO A 172 0.76 -0.60 4.75
CA PRO A 172 1.41 0.41 5.58
C PRO A 172 2.94 0.39 5.45
N GLY A 173 3.56 1.57 5.50
CA GLY A 173 5.01 1.75 5.37
C GLY A 173 5.52 1.79 3.93
N ILE A 174 4.83 1.17 2.96
CA ILE A 174 5.17 1.36 1.55
C ILE A 174 4.65 2.72 1.10
N SER A 175 5.52 3.58 0.61
CA SER A 175 5.11 4.91 0.17
C SER A 175 4.47 4.85 -1.21
N ARG A 176 3.21 5.29 -1.31
CA ARG A 176 2.52 5.44 -2.59
C ARG A 176 3.30 6.34 -3.54
N SER A 177 3.54 7.59 -3.14
CA SER A 177 4.29 8.57 -3.93
C SER A 177 5.71 8.09 -4.25
N GLY A 178 6.40 7.46 -3.30
CA GLY A 178 7.72 6.87 -3.53
C GLY A 178 7.69 5.77 -4.58
N SER A 179 6.70 4.88 -4.52
CA SER A 179 6.56 3.76 -5.43
C SER A 179 6.20 4.19 -6.85
N THR A 180 5.24 5.10 -6.99
CA THR A 180 4.83 5.63 -8.29
C THR A 180 5.89 6.53 -8.93
N ILE A 181 6.57 7.39 -8.16
CA ILE A 181 7.68 8.20 -8.66
C ILE A 181 8.82 7.29 -9.12
N ALA A 182 9.20 6.29 -8.31
CA ALA A 182 10.27 5.38 -8.66
C ALA A 182 9.95 4.57 -9.92
N ALA A 183 8.74 4.01 -10.02
CA ALA A 183 8.30 3.30 -11.21
C ALA A 183 8.31 4.20 -12.46
N ALA A 184 7.82 5.44 -12.34
CA ALA A 184 7.83 6.40 -13.44
C ALA A 184 9.27 6.73 -13.90
N LEU A 185 10.20 6.96 -12.96
CA LEU A 185 11.61 7.18 -13.27
C LEU A 185 12.25 5.96 -13.96
N ALA A 186 11.97 4.75 -13.47
CA ALA A 186 12.43 3.51 -14.08
C ALA A 186 11.89 3.30 -15.51
N LEU A 187 10.71 3.82 -15.81
CA LEU A 187 10.09 3.81 -17.15
C LEU A 187 10.62 4.93 -18.07
N GLY A 188 11.57 5.74 -17.61
CA GLY A 188 12.22 6.80 -18.38
C GLY A 188 11.47 8.13 -18.38
N PHE A 189 10.63 8.40 -17.38
CA PHE A 189 9.98 9.71 -17.24
C PHE A 189 11.00 10.76 -16.80
N SER A 190 10.84 11.98 -17.30
CA SER A 190 11.56 13.12 -16.72
C SER A 190 11.19 13.29 -15.25
N ARG A 191 12.13 13.76 -14.43
CA ARG A 191 11.91 13.92 -12.98
C ARG A 191 10.70 14.80 -12.66
N THR A 192 10.53 15.87 -13.46
CA THR A 192 9.40 16.79 -13.33
C THR A 192 8.08 16.08 -13.63
N TRP A 193 8.05 15.25 -14.69
CA TRP A 193 6.84 14.53 -15.06
C TRP A 193 6.53 13.37 -14.13
N ALA A 194 7.54 12.64 -13.63
CA ALA A 194 7.35 11.58 -12.64
C ALA A 194 6.62 12.08 -11.38
N VAL A 195 7.05 13.22 -10.83
CA VAL A 195 6.38 13.85 -9.68
C VAL A 195 4.98 14.32 -10.06
N GLY A 196 4.84 15.04 -11.19
CA GLY A 196 3.55 15.56 -11.62
C GLY A 196 2.50 14.47 -11.87
N PHE A 197 2.89 13.39 -12.56
CA PHE A 197 2.04 12.25 -12.84
C PHE A 197 1.65 11.50 -11.56
N SER A 198 2.60 11.27 -10.65
CA SER A 198 2.32 10.66 -9.34
C SER A 198 1.33 11.48 -8.52
N LEU A 199 1.47 12.82 -8.47
CA LEU A 199 0.54 13.68 -7.74
C LEU A 199 -0.82 13.74 -8.44
N LEU A 200 -0.86 13.66 -9.77
CA LEU A 200 -2.11 13.60 -10.53
C LEU A 200 -2.87 12.30 -10.26
N MET A 201 -2.17 11.16 -10.16
CA MET A 201 -2.75 9.85 -9.79
C MET A 201 -3.32 9.84 -8.38
N ALA A 202 -2.73 10.60 -7.45
CA ALA A 202 -3.24 10.71 -6.08
C ALA A 202 -4.67 11.29 -6.04
N VAL A 203 -5.05 12.15 -6.99
CA VAL A 203 -6.38 12.77 -7.03
C VAL A 203 -7.52 11.74 -7.15
N PRO A 204 -7.62 10.92 -8.22
CA PRO A 204 -8.67 9.91 -8.30
C PRO A 204 -8.56 8.85 -7.21
N ALA A 205 -7.36 8.51 -6.74
CA ALA A 205 -7.19 7.51 -5.70
C ALA A 205 -7.69 7.99 -4.32
N ILE A 206 -7.34 9.22 -3.91
CA ILE A 206 -7.80 9.82 -2.66
C ILE A 206 -9.31 10.07 -2.72
N LEU A 207 -9.82 10.61 -3.83
CA LEU A 207 -11.25 10.80 -4.00
C LEU A 207 -12.02 9.48 -3.90
N GLY A 208 -11.54 8.43 -4.59
CA GLY A 208 -12.15 7.11 -4.55
C GLY A 208 -12.18 6.53 -3.14
N ALA A 209 -11.06 6.57 -2.41
CA ALA A 209 -10.99 6.11 -1.02
C ALA A 209 -11.92 6.92 -0.11
N ALA A 210 -11.89 8.26 -0.20
CA ALA A 210 -12.76 9.13 0.58
C ALA A 210 -14.25 8.89 0.31
N LEU A 211 -14.64 8.66 -0.95
CA LEU A 211 -16.02 8.32 -1.33
C LEU A 211 -16.44 6.95 -0.78
N LEU A 212 -15.55 5.96 -0.81
CA LEU A 212 -15.81 4.63 -0.28
C LEU A 212 -15.96 4.66 1.24
N GLU A 213 -15.07 5.34 1.95
CA GLU A 213 -15.08 5.44 3.41
C GLU A 213 -16.19 6.37 3.93
N ALA A 214 -16.61 7.37 3.15
CA ALA A 214 -17.66 8.30 3.56
C ALA A 214 -19.03 7.63 3.82
N LYS A 215 -19.29 6.47 3.20
CA LYS A 215 -20.55 5.73 3.38
C LYS A 215 -20.66 5.08 4.76
N ASP A 216 -19.53 4.83 5.41
CA ASP A 216 -19.43 4.10 6.69
C ASP A 216 -19.31 5.08 7.88
N ILE A 217 -19.41 6.38 7.61
CA ILE A 217 -19.41 7.43 8.64
C ILE A 217 -20.80 7.52 9.27
N ASP A 218 -20.89 7.21 10.57
CA ASP A 218 -22.10 7.42 11.35
C ASP A 218 -22.33 8.92 11.60
N PRO A 219 -23.43 9.52 11.09
CA PRO A 219 -23.76 10.91 11.37
C PRO A 219 -23.94 11.20 12.86
N GLY A 220 -24.32 10.19 13.65
CA GLY A 220 -24.48 10.29 15.10
C GLY A 220 -23.17 10.54 15.86
N SER A 221 -22.02 10.18 15.28
CA SER A 221 -20.71 10.42 15.89
C SER A 221 -20.15 11.82 15.64
N LEU A 222 -20.84 12.66 14.86
CA LEU A 222 -20.37 13.99 14.43
C LEU A 222 -20.81 15.10 15.39
N SER A 223 -20.20 15.15 16.58
CA SER A 223 -20.41 16.28 17.49
C SER A 223 -19.87 17.60 16.89
N PRO A 224 -20.42 18.78 17.26
CA PRO A 224 -19.89 20.07 16.81
C PRO A 224 -18.40 20.27 17.15
N GLU A 225 -17.94 19.69 18.25
CA GLU A 225 -16.53 19.73 18.63
C GLU A 225 -15.66 18.86 17.71
N THR A 226 -16.08 17.63 17.43
CA THR A 226 -15.42 16.72 16.50
C THR A 226 -15.28 17.36 15.12
N VAL A 227 -16.34 18.00 14.63
CA VAL A 227 -16.34 18.70 13.32
C VAL A 227 -15.35 19.86 13.32
N ARG A 228 -15.35 20.72 14.36
CA ARG A 228 -14.40 21.86 14.44
C ARG A 228 -12.94 21.39 14.50
N MET A 229 -12.66 20.37 15.30
CA MET A 229 -11.32 19.78 15.42
C MET A 229 -10.86 19.19 14.09
N THR A 230 -11.70 18.36 13.46
CA THR A 230 -11.41 17.73 12.17
C THR A 230 -11.22 18.76 11.06
N ALA A 231 -12.06 19.79 10.98
CA ALA A 231 -11.91 20.86 10.00
C ALA A 231 -10.59 21.64 10.17
N SER A 232 -10.19 21.90 11.42
CA SER A 232 -8.92 22.58 11.73
C SER A 232 -7.72 21.73 11.34
N ALA A 233 -7.75 20.44 11.68
CA ALA A 233 -6.75 19.45 11.30
C ALA A 233 -6.66 19.30 9.77
N THR A 234 -7.80 19.25 9.07
CA THR A 234 -7.89 19.21 7.61
C THR A 234 -7.19 20.41 6.96
N ALA A 235 -7.51 21.62 7.44
CA ALA A 235 -6.90 22.84 6.92
C ALA A 235 -5.38 22.85 7.17
N LEU A 236 -4.94 22.43 8.36
CA LEU A 236 -3.53 22.33 8.70
C LEU A 236 -2.80 21.32 7.80
N ALA A 237 -3.35 20.11 7.62
CA ALA A 237 -2.79 19.10 6.74
C ALA A 237 -2.66 19.61 5.29
N GLY A 238 -3.64 20.37 4.81
CA GLY A 238 -3.57 21.01 3.49
C GLY A 238 -2.47 22.08 3.36
N VAL A 239 -2.33 22.96 4.36
CA VAL A 239 -1.28 23.99 4.37
C VAL A 239 0.12 23.35 4.40
N ILE A 240 0.31 22.38 5.29
CA ILE A 240 1.58 21.65 5.40
C ILE A 240 1.85 20.83 4.13
N GLY A 241 0.82 20.16 3.59
CA GLY A 241 0.88 19.42 2.33
C GLY A 241 1.32 20.26 1.14
N TYR A 242 0.87 21.51 1.06
CA TYR A 242 1.31 22.42 -0.01
C TYR A 242 2.83 22.67 0.08
N GLY A 243 3.34 22.90 1.29
CA GLY A 243 4.77 23.02 1.55
C GLY A 243 5.53 21.75 1.19
N ALA A 244 5.00 20.58 1.56
CA ALA A 244 5.58 19.28 1.26
C ALA A 244 5.68 19.01 -0.24
N ILE A 245 4.64 19.31 -1.03
CA ILE A 245 4.68 19.22 -2.51
C ILE A 245 5.77 20.13 -3.07
N ALA A 246 5.82 21.38 -2.61
CA ALA A 246 6.81 22.34 -3.08
C ALA A 246 8.25 21.88 -2.77
N TRP A 247 8.45 21.19 -1.65
CA TRP A 247 9.73 20.63 -1.26
C TRP A 247 10.08 19.37 -2.06
N LEU A 248 9.12 18.46 -2.22
CA LEU A 248 9.23 17.24 -3.05
C LEU A 248 9.72 17.57 -4.45
N VAL A 249 9.03 18.48 -5.14
CA VAL A 249 9.36 18.87 -6.51
C VAL A 249 10.80 19.37 -6.61
N ARG A 250 11.29 20.13 -5.62
CA ARG A 250 12.68 20.62 -5.60
C ARG A 250 13.68 19.49 -5.40
N ILE A 251 13.44 18.58 -4.46
CA ILE A 251 14.36 17.46 -4.16
C ILE A 251 14.46 16.50 -5.34
N VAL A 252 13.32 16.10 -5.91
CA VAL A 252 13.30 15.11 -6.99
C VAL A 252 13.94 15.67 -8.25
N ARG A 253 13.65 16.93 -8.60
CA ARG A 253 14.32 17.61 -9.73
C ARG A 253 15.83 17.67 -9.55
N ALA A 254 16.30 17.89 -8.33
CA ALA A 254 17.73 17.86 -8.00
C ALA A 254 18.34 16.45 -7.98
N GLY A 255 17.55 15.37 -8.16
CA GLY A 255 18.04 13.99 -8.13
C GLY A 255 18.41 13.50 -6.74
N ARG A 256 17.86 14.13 -5.70
CA ARG A 256 18.25 13.89 -4.30
C ARG A 256 17.26 12.99 -3.55
N LEU A 257 16.66 12.03 -4.25
CA LEU A 257 15.70 11.06 -3.68
C LEU A 257 16.31 10.23 -2.53
N TRP A 258 17.63 10.04 -2.53
CA TRP A 258 18.34 9.29 -1.50
C TRP A 258 18.17 9.86 -0.09
N TYR A 259 17.81 11.13 0.08
CA TYR A 259 17.49 11.70 1.40
C TYR A 259 16.35 10.97 2.08
N PHE A 260 15.30 10.67 1.32
CA PHE A 260 14.16 9.94 1.85
C PHE A 260 14.50 8.49 2.14
N SER A 261 15.38 7.87 1.34
CA SER A 261 15.87 6.53 1.63
C SER A 261 16.60 6.44 2.97
N VAL A 262 17.53 7.36 3.23
CA VAL A 262 18.28 7.37 4.51
C VAL A 262 17.32 7.59 5.67
N TYR A 263 16.38 8.54 5.54
CA TYR A 263 15.35 8.77 6.53
C TYR A 263 14.52 7.51 6.82
N LEU A 264 14.08 6.80 5.79
CA LEU A 264 13.27 5.59 5.94
C LEU A 264 14.04 4.42 6.55
N LEU A 265 15.34 4.27 6.25
CA LEU A 265 16.18 3.27 6.92
C LEU A 265 16.27 3.55 8.42
N VAL A 266 16.43 4.82 8.81
CA VAL A 266 16.43 5.22 10.22
C VAL A 266 15.07 4.95 10.86
N MET A 267 13.97 5.36 10.22
CA MET A 267 12.62 5.12 10.73
C MET A 267 12.30 3.64 10.87
N SER A 268 12.72 2.80 9.92
CA SER A 268 12.60 1.35 10.04
C SER A 268 13.34 0.82 11.26
N GLY A 269 14.59 1.27 11.48
CA GLY A 269 15.36 0.91 12.67
C GLY A 269 14.69 1.33 13.98
N VAL A 270 14.07 2.51 14.02
CA VAL A 270 13.32 3.00 15.19
C VAL A 270 12.13 2.09 15.49
N VAL A 271 11.34 1.73 14.47
CA VAL A 271 10.16 0.88 14.65
C VAL A 271 10.55 -0.56 15.03
N LEU A 272 11.58 -1.13 14.40
CA LEU A 272 12.08 -2.46 14.78
C LEU A 272 12.62 -2.47 16.22
N GLY A 273 13.33 -1.39 16.60
CA GLY A 273 13.84 -1.21 17.96
C GLY A 273 12.72 -1.09 18.99
N SER A 274 11.66 -0.33 18.71
CA SER A 274 10.53 -0.17 19.64
C SER A 274 9.79 -1.49 19.85
N VAL A 275 9.57 -2.27 18.79
CA VAL A 275 8.95 -3.60 18.89
C VAL A 275 9.82 -4.55 19.72
N ALA A 276 11.13 -4.63 19.42
CA ALA A 276 12.06 -5.49 20.16
C ALA A 276 12.14 -5.15 21.66
N LEU A 277 12.04 -3.87 22.03
CA LEU A 277 12.01 -3.43 23.43
C LEU A 277 10.69 -3.76 24.11
N SER A 278 9.57 -3.73 23.38
CA SER A 278 8.25 -4.09 23.91
C SER A 278 8.08 -5.60 24.13
N GLU A 279 8.78 -6.43 23.34
CA GLU A 279 8.76 -7.89 23.41
C GLU A 279 9.89 -8.49 24.26
N GLY A 280 10.41 -7.77 25.26
CA GLY A 280 11.59 -8.15 26.04
C GLY A 280 11.69 -9.64 26.45
N PRO A 281 12.91 -10.14 26.75
CA PRO A 281 13.26 -11.57 26.76
C PRO A 281 12.47 -12.48 27.74
N SER A 282 11.59 -11.94 28.58
CA SER A 282 10.83 -12.66 29.60
C SER A 282 9.71 -13.56 29.08
N SER A 283 9.19 -13.38 27.85
CA SER A 283 8.08 -14.22 27.33
C SER A 283 8.52 -15.55 26.70
N SER A 284 9.82 -15.73 26.47
CA SER A 284 10.40 -16.94 25.87
C SER A 284 10.85 -17.99 26.90
N GLY A 285 10.96 -17.60 28.19
CA GLY A 285 11.28 -18.50 29.30
C GLY A 285 10.08 -19.32 29.79
N GLU A 286 8.89 -18.72 29.86
CA GLU A 286 7.69 -19.41 30.36
C GLU A 286 7.12 -20.45 29.37
N ARG A 287 7.18 -20.18 28.06
CA ARG A 287 6.75 -21.16 27.04
C ARG A 287 7.67 -22.39 26.96
N ARG A 288 8.91 -22.30 27.45
CA ARG A 288 9.84 -23.42 27.54
C ARG A 288 9.69 -24.18 28.86
N GLY A 289 9.25 -23.52 29.93
CA GLY A 289 8.90 -24.13 31.21
C GLY A 289 7.66 -25.02 31.14
N GLU A 290 6.62 -24.59 30.41
CA GLU A 290 5.38 -25.38 30.25
C GLU A 290 5.54 -26.60 29.33
N ARG A 291 6.44 -26.55 28.33
CA ARG A 291 6.80 -27.73 27.52
C ARG A 291 7.72 -28.71 28.26
N SER A 292 8.49 -28.24 29.24
CA SER A 292 9.33 -29.11 30.08
C SER A 292 8.50 -29.84 31.14
N SER A 293 7.54 -29.15 31.77
CA SER A 293 6.71 -29.73 32.83
C SER A 293 5.61 -30.68 32.33
N SER A 294 5.27 -30.62 31.04
CA SER A 294 4.31 -31.53 30.41
C SER A 294 4.93 -32.81 29.84
N VAL A 295 6.25 -32.85 29.62
CA VAL A 295 6.97 -34.05 29.13
C VAL A 295 7.45 -34.93 30.29
N GLU A 296 7.70 -34.36 31.47
CA GLU A 296 8.24 -35.10 32.62
C GLU A 296 7.20 -35.88 33.45
N ARG A 297 5.90 -35.82 33.10
CA ARG A 297 4.82 -36.52 33.84
C ARG A 297 4.39 -37.86 33.22
N THR A 298 5.06 -38.34 32.18
CA THR A 298 4.63 -39.57 31.47
C THR A 298 5.58 -40.76 31.52
N ASP A 299 6.69 -40.69 32.27
CA ASP A 299 7.61 -41.82 32.40
C ASP A 299 7.96 -42.07 33.88
N GLY A 300 7.09 -42.82 34.57
CA GLY A 300 7.40 -43.13 35.97
C GLY A 300 6.35 -43.89 36.77
N GLN A 301 5.66 -44.90 36.23
CA GLN A 301 5.06 -45.93 37.10
C GLN A 301 4.74 -47.24 36.36
N GLY A 302 5.76 -48.09 36.26
CA GLY A 302 5.60 -49.51 35.98
C GLY A 302 5.45 -50.32 37.27
N ARG A 303 4.35 -51.07 37.36
CA ARG A 303 4.16 -52.38 38.01
C ARG A 303 4.35 -52.51 39.53
N ARG A 304 3.23 -52.78 40.22
CA ARG A 304 3.12 -53.87 41.21
C ARG A 304 1.75 -54.56 41.09
N SER A 305 1.79 -55.89 41.11
CA SER A 305 0.64 -56.79 41.11
C SER A 305 0.03 -56.96 42.50
N GLU A 306 -1.15 -57.58 42.50
CA GLU A 306 -1.92 -58.27 43.58
C GLU A 306 -3.30 -57.59 43.76
N ALA A 307 -4.39 -58.17 43.24
CA ALA A 307 -5.12 -59.39 43.63
C ALA A 307 -6.32 -59.05 44.54
N LEU A 308 -7.50 -59.58 44.16
CA LEU A 308 -8.77 -59.65 44.91
C LEU A 308 -9.44 -58.26 45.09
N ASP A 309 -10.72 -58.04 44.84
CA ASP A 309 -11.91 -58.87 45.05
C ASP A 309 -13.08 -58.28 44.22
N ARG A 310 -14.04 -59.12 43.80
CA ARG A 310 -15.36 -58.72 43.24
C ARG A 310 -16.40 -59.18 44.27
N PRO A 311 -17.49 -58.44 44.52
CA PRO A 311 -18.69 -58.69 43.70
C PRO A 311 -19.71 -57.54 43.57
N GLY A 312 -20.65 -57.73 42.64
CA GLY A 312 -21.95 -57.02 42.54
C GLY A 312 -21.98 -56.00 41.38
N GLY A 313 -22.51 -56.34 40.20
CA GLY A 313 -23.95 -56.32 39.87
C GLY A 313 -24.26 -54.95 39.22
N VAL A 314 -24.90 -54.78 38.06
CA VAL A 314 -25.93 -55.52 37.34
C VAL A 314 -25.89 -55.07 35.86
N ILE A 315 -26.25 -56.00 34.97
CA ILE A 315 -26.45 -55.86 33.52
C ILE A 315 -27.84 -55.29 33.21
N LEU A 316 -27.97 -54.55 32.10
CA LEU A 316 -28.99 -54.61 31.01
C LEU A 316 -28.87 -53.29 30.20
N GLY A 317 -28.45 -53.26 28.93
CA GLY A 317 -29.04 -53.89 27.73
C GLY A 317 -29.91 -52.84 27.01
N GLY A 318 -29.86 -52.55 25.71
CA GLY A 318 -29.07 -53.01 24.56
C GLY A 318 -29.63 -52.40 23.25
N SER A 319 -28.93 -52.68 22.14
CA SER A 319 -29.42 -52.77 20.74
C SER A 319 -29.87 -51.48 20.01
N GLY A 320 -29.57 -51.22 18.73
CA GLY A 320 -28.99 -52.00 17.62
C GLY A 320 -28.51 -51.04 16.51
N ALA A 321 -27.49 -51.39 15.71
CA ALA A 321 -27.57 -52.03 14.38
C ALA A 321 -28.23 -51.14 13.30
N GLY A 322 -27.72 -50.96 12.08
CA GLY A 322 -26.59 -51.51 11.31
C GLY A 322 -26.30 -50.59 10.11
N ALA A 323 -25.09 -50.63 9.53
CA ALA A 323 -24.73 -51.38 8.31
C ALA A 323 -25.16 -50.67 7.00
N VAL A 324 -24.47 -50.68 5.85
CA VAL A 324 -23.19 -51.21 5.33
C VAL A 324 -23.07 -50.65 3.89
N GLY A 325 -21.85 -50.52 3.35
CA GLY A 325 -21.55 -50.53 1.90
C GLY A 325 -20.79 -49.27 1.43
N GLY A 326 -19.52 -49.28 1.03
CA GLY A 326 -18.61 -50.36 0.67
C GLY A 326 -18.65 -50.68 -0.82
N VAL A 327 -17.91 -49.92 -1.65
CA VAL A 327 -17.32 -50.39 -2.92
C VAL A 327 -16.02 -49.63 -3.19
N ASP A 328 -14.94 -50.39 -3.24
CA ASP A 328 -13.59 -50.07 -3.72
C ASP A 328 -13.48 -50.40 -5.23
N LEU A 329 -12.31 -50.19 -5.84
CA LEU A 329 -11.83 -50.45 -7.22
C LEU A 329 -11.54 -49.13 -7.96
N GLY A 330 -10.37 -48.82 -8.51
CA GLY A 330 -9.12 -49.55 -8.76
C GLY A 330 -8.26 -48.66 -9.69
N HIS A 331 -6.98 -48.49 -9.38
CA HIS A 331 -5.81 -48.87 -10.21
C HIS A 331 -5.40 -48.00 -11.43
N ALA A 332 -4.11 -47.63 -11.37
CA ALA A 332 -3.10 -47.57 -12.45
C ALA A 332 -3.01 -46.35 -13.41
N ASP A 333 -2.07 -45.46 -13.05
CA ASP A 333 -0.83 -45.05 -13.77
C ASP A 333 -0.78 -44.53 -15.24
N PRO A 334 0.26 -43.74 -15.59
CA PRO A 334 0.34 -42.84 -16.74
C PRO A 334 1.18 -43.38 -17.92
N ALA A 335 0.99 -42.83 -19.13
CA ALA A 335 2.04 -42.64 -20.17
C ALA A 335 1.47 -42.25 -21.54
N GLY A 336 2.28 -41.52 -22.33
CA GLY A 336 2.23 -41.50 -23.81
C GLY A 336 1.98 -40.10 -24.40
N GLN A 337 3.00 -39.31 -24.74
CA GLN A 337 3.84 -39.35 -25.97
C GLN A 337 3.13 -38.96 -27.28
N GLY A 338 3.81 -38.10 -28.06
CA GLY A 338 3.58 -37.87 -29.50
C GLY A 338 3.50 -36.39 -29.86
N SER A 339 4.60 -35.64 -30.04
CA SER A 339 5.46 -35.57 -31.25
C SER A 339 4.75 -35.05 -32.51
N SER A 340 5.14 -33.87 -33.00
CA SER A 340 5.63 -33.66 -34.38
C SER A 340 5.77 -32.17 -34.70
N GLY A 341 7.02 -31.71 -34.86
CA GLY A 341 7.34 -30.63 -35.81
C GLY A 341 7.21 -31.13 -37.27
N PRO A 342 7.53 -30.32 -38.29
CA PRO A 342 8.93 -29.93 -38.50
C PRO A 342 9.19 -28.49 -39.01
N SER A 343 10.48 -28.13 -38.91
CA SER A 343 11.28 -27.10 -39.61
C SER A 343 11.03 -27.02 -41.13
N ALA A 344 11.49 -26.07 -41.95
CA ALA A 344 12.55 -25.06 -41.98
C ALA A 344 12.15 -24.02 -43.09
N VAL A 345 12.79 -22.89 -43.39
CA VAL A 345 14.13 -22.70 -44.00
C VAL A 345 14.36 -21.18 -44.20
N ALA A 346 15.58 -20.76 -43.87
CA ALA A 346 16.46 -19.72 -44.41
C ALA A 346 15.98 -18.60 -45.37
N GLY A 347 16.53 -17.40 -45.12
CA GLY A 347 16.73 -16.33 -46.08
C GLY A 347 17.83 -15.39 -45.59
N VAL A 348 19.06 -15.65 -46.03
CA VAL A 348 20.26 -14.80 -45.88
C VAL A 348 20.22 -13.71 -46.97
N GLY A 349 20.60 -12.49 -46.61
CA GLY A 349 20.82 -11.39 -47.55
C GLY A 349 21.68 -10.32 -46.88
N ASP A 350 22.98 -10.42 -47.13
CA ASP A 350 24.02 -9.44 -46.82
C ASP A 350 23.99 -8.32 -47.87
N ASP A 351 24.19 -7.07 -47.46
CA ASP A 351 24.84 -6.03 -48.29
C ASP A 351 25.05 -4.75 -47.46
N ARG A 352 26.32 -4.45 -47.18
CA ARG A 352 26.82 -3.11 -46.83
C ARG A 352 27.45 -2.45 -48.09
N PRO A 353 28.12 -1.31 -47.98
CA PRO A 353 27.60 0.05 -48.08
C PRO A 353 28.13 0.79 -49.34
N VAL A 354 27.55 1.94 -49.70
CA VAL A 354 28.14 2.86 -50.69
C VAL A 354 28.07 4.32 -50.19
N PRO A 355 29.19 5.09 -50.24
CA PRO A 355 29.25 6.52 -49.90
C PRO A 355 29.23 7.43 -51.15
N VAL A 356 29.46 8.75 -50.92
CA VAL A 356 29.65 9.89 -51.87
C VAL A 356 28.33 10.62 -52.23
N GLY A 357 28.18 11.95 -52.15
CA GLY A 357 29.05 13.08 -51.83
C GLY A 357 28.30 14.42 -52.01
N GLU A 358 29.03 15.52 -51.74
CA GLU A 358 28.69 16.96 -51.74
C GLU A 358 28.02 17.56 -50.49
#